data_AF-A0A3A8YZ56-F1
#
_entry.id   AF-A0A3A8YZ56-F1
#
_cell.length_a   1.000
_cell.length_b   1.000
_cell.length_c   1.000
_cell.angle_alpha   90.00
_cell.angle_beta   90.00
_cell.angle_gamma   90.00
#
_symmetry.space_group_name_H-M   'P 1'
#
loop_
_entity.id
_entity.type
_entity.pdbx_description
1 polymer ?
#
loop_
_entity_poly.entity_id
_entity_poly.type
_entity_poly.pdbx_seq_one_letter_code
_entity_poly.pdbx_strand_id
1 'polypeptide(L)'
;MAWYDSTVFYHIYPLGLCGCGKENTGVQEHHFDKLKAWAEHAQELNFTAIYIGPLFESVGHGYETTDYKKVDCRLGSNEEFKDFVSYCHDLGIRVIVDGVFNHVGRRFFAFEDVKEKREHSPYCGWFCNLNFWGNNEYNDGFSYDNWGGYNLLVKLNQRNPEVQNYIFDVIRFWVSEFDIDGIRLDAADVLDFDFMKAMRGVANEVKPDFWLMGEVIHGDYSRWVNDETLHSVTNYELHKGLYSGHNDHNYFEIAHSIKRLNDICRGRKLYTFLDNHDVERIASKLNNKAHLPLVTMLLYTIYGIPSVYYGSEFGLEGKKERGSDWNLRPSLDLSDYEDALQENVLTKLCKQLGFLKKKYSELTDGRYQELLLTNRQFALGRILSDSACVTALNCDDDDAVLEFNVPVSPSHAVDLLGGAREVEYQNGHLRVSLGANSGTVILLTNDASKKPLAQDAEYHLAAAESVNVFGDDSVGKEETEACGDVEPAQEEADQKTYSIKHEGVGIVVKDVKPMADFYRDVLGFDAAYEENMACARLERDGMVLMLYGRSSFEEMTSQKFQYPEGLNGCHQISVGVEDYAAVDAAYERTIKAGARPILAPVTREWGKRVCYIADPEGNLIEIGAFQ
;
A
#
# COMPACT_ATOMS: atom_id res chain seq x y z
N MET A 1 7.42 -26.06 -3.16
CA MET A 1 7.15 -24.65 -2.82
C MET A 1 8.07 -23.82 -3.68
N ALA A 2 7.57 -22.78 -4.31
CA ALA A 2 8.41 -21.95 -5.16
C ALA A 2 9.36 -21.12 -4.29
N TRP A 3 10.51 -20.73 -4.82
CA TRP A 3 11.52 -20.00 -4.04
C TRP A 3 10.97 -18.69 -3.46
N TYR A 4 10.13 -17.97 -4.22
CA TYR A 4 9.57 -16.66 -3.87
C TYR A 4 8.59 -16.71 -2.68
N ASP A 5 8.06 -17.87 -2.32
CA ASP A 5 7.12 -18.02 -1.21
C ASP A 5 7.77 -17.77 0.17
N SER A 6 9.09 -17.99 0.27
CA SER A 6 9.92 -17.82 1.48
C SER A 6 10.89 -16.65 1.39
N THR A 7 10.82 -15.87 0.31
CA THR A 7 11.79 -14.82 0.02
C THR A 7 11.57 -13.57 0.86
N VAL A 8 12.68 -12.89 1.17
CA VAL A 8 12.69 -11.51 1.65
C VAL A 8 13.41 -10.69 0.59
N PHE A 9 12.73 -9.69 0.05
CA PHE A 9 13.23 -8.82 -1.00
C PHE A 9 14.00 -7.62 -0.44
N TYR A 10 15.07 -7.27 -1.14
CA TYR A 10 15.75 -6.00 -1.01
C TYR A 10 15.55 -5.21 -2.31
N HIS A 11 14.84 -4.08 -2.23
CA HIS A 11 14.49 -3.26 -3.38
C HIS A 11 15.48 -2.11 -3.51
N ILE A 12 16.19 -2.08 -4.64
CA ILE A 12 17.18 -1.07 -4.98
C ILE A 12 16.65 -0.23 -6.14
N TYR A 13 16.68 1.10 -6.02
CA TYR A 13 16.56 2.01 -7.17
C TYR A 13 17.99 2.40 -7.63
N PRO A 14 18.54 1.73 -8.66
CA PRO A 14 19.99 1.73 -8.89
C PRO A 14 20.54 3.10 -9.30
N LEU A 15 19.83 3.85 -10.14
CA LEU A 15 20.24 5.18 -10.57
C LEU A 15 20.40 6.15 -9.39
N GLY A 16 19.48 6.06 -8.41
CA GLY A 16 19.51 6.86 -7.19
C GLY A 16 20.64 6.42 -6.27
N LEU A 17 20.68 5.12 -5.94
CA LEU A 17 21.68 4.54 -5.04
C LEU A 17 23.12 4.82 -5.48
N CYS A 18 23.40 4.70 -6.77
CA CYS A 18 24.72 4.94 -7.36
C CYS A 18 25.03 6.43 -7.58
N GLY A 19 24.07 7.33 -7.37
CA GLY A 19 24.25 8.77 -7.58
C GLY A 19 24.43 9.15 -9.05
N CYS A 20 23.84 8.37 -9.96
CA CYS A 20 23.93 8.58 -11.40
C CYS A 20 23.38 9.95 -11.83
N GLY A 21 23.87 10.45 -12.96
CA GLY A 21 23.33 11.66 -13.58
C GLY A 21 21.82 11.56 -13.85
N LYS A 22 21.09 12.65 -13.57
CA LYS A 22 19.63 12.71 -13.80
C LYS A 22 19.23 12.57 -15.26
N GLU A 23 20.13 12.93 -16.17
CA GLU A 23 19.95 12.74 -17.61
C GLU A 23 21.08 11.85 -18.15
N ASN A 24 20.71 10.95 -19.05
CA ASN A 24 21.63 10.10 -19.77
C ASN A 24 22.30 10.89 -20.89
N THR A 25 23.62 11.08 -20.74
CA THR A 25 24.47 11.79 -21.70
C THR A 25 25.05 10.89 -22.79
N GLY A 26 24.79 9.58 -22.73
CA GLY A 26 25.36 8.54 -23.59
C GLY A 26 26.78 8.12 -23.20
N VAL A 27 27.34 8.68 -22.12
CA VAL A 27 28.63 8.26 -21.56
C VAL A 27 28.40 7.06 -20.64
N GLN A 28 29.16 6.00 -20.86
CA GLN A 28 29.13 4.82 -19.99
C GLN A 28 29.89 5.09 -18.68
N GLU A 29 29.22 4.83 -17.57
CA GLU A 29 29.75 4.82 -16.21
C GLU A 29 29.88 3.36 -15.73
N HIS A 30 30.43 3.14 -14.52
CA HIS A 30 30.70 1.79 -13.99
C HIS A 30 30.38 1.73 -12.50
N HIS A 31 29.18 1.25 -12.15
CA HIS A 31 28.67 1.23 -10.78
C HIS A 31 28.31 -0.17 -10.27
N PHE A 32 28.52 -1.22 -11.07
CA PHE A 32 28.18 -2.59 -10.66
C PHE A 32 29.02 -3.10 -9.51
N ASP A 33 30.25 -2.62 -9.31
CA ASP A 33 31.03 -2.98 -8.10
C ASP A 33 30.39 -2.42 -6.83
N LYS A 34 29.82 -1.20 -6.89
CA LYS A 34 29.02 -0.66 -5.79
C LYS A 34 27.77 -1.50 -5.57
N LEU A 35 27.06 -1.90 -6.62
CA LEU A 35 25.87 -2.77 -6.51
C LEU A 35 26.22 -4.15 -5.93
N LYS A 36 27.39 -4.73 -6.25
CA LYS A 36 27.88 -5.98 -5.65
C LYS A 36 28.08 -5.84 -4.15
N ALA A 37 28.68 -4.74 -3.68
CA ALA A 37 28.81 -4.46 -2.24
C ALA A 37 27.44 -4.36 -1.53
N TRP A 38 26.44 -3.76 -2.19
CA TRP A 38 25.07 -3.77 -1.67
C TRP A 38 24.41 -5.15 -1.69
N ALA A 39 24.78 -6.04 -2.61
CA ALA A 39 24.34 -7.43 -2.60
C ALA A 39 24.97 -8.23 -1.45
N GLU A 40 26.24 -8.01 -1.13
CA GLU A 40 26.89 -8.56 0.08
C GLU A 40 26.15 -8.09 1.34
N HIS A 41 25.91 -6.78 1.46
CA HIS A 41 25.14 -6.22 2.58
C HIS A 41 23.74 -6.84 2.68
N ALA A 42 23.06 -7.00 1.55
CA ALA A 42 21.74 -7.64 1.53
C ALA A 42 21.81 -9.10 2.01
N GLN A 43 22.85 -9.84 1.64
CA GLN A 43 23.07 -11.20 2.12
C GLN A 43 23.29 -11.22 3.65
N GLU A 44 24.10 -10.30 4.19
CA GLU A 44 24.38 -10.20 5.63
C GLU A 44 23.11 -9.94 6.46
N LEU A 45 22.13 -9.23 5.89
CA LEU A 45 20.81 -8.99 6.47
C LEU A 45 19.80 -10.10 6.20
N ASN A 46 20.22 -11.23 5.62
CA ASN A 46 19.38 -12.38 5.25
C ASN A 46 18.32 -12.10 4.18
N PHE A 47 18.52 -11.11 3.31
CA PHE A 47 17.71 -10.99 2.09
C PHE A 47 18.08 -12.10 1.11
N THR A 48 17.08 -12.60 0.37
CA THR A 48 17.25 -13.74 -0.57
C THR A 48 16.88 -13.40 -2.00
N ALA A 49 16.41 -12.17 -2.24
CA ALA A 49 16.22 -11.63 -3.57
C ALA A 49 16.47 -10.13 -3.59
N ILE A 50 17.00 -9.63 -4.71
CA ILE A 50 17.10 -8.21 -5.03
C ILE A 50 16.11 -7.91 -6.16
N TYR A 51 15.21 -6.97 -5.89
CA TYR A 51 14.48 -6.27 -6.94
C TYR A 51 15.27 -5.02 -7.30
N ILE A 52 15.90 -5.04 -8.46
CA ILE A 52 16.57 -3.87 -9.02
C ILE A 52 15.56 -3.14 -9.90
N GLY A 53 15.33 -1.86 -9.57
CA GLY A 53 14.43 -0.97 -10.29
C GLY A 53 14.90 -0.69 -11.73
N PRO A 54 14.54 0.45 -12.32
CA PRO A 54 14.82 0.73 -13.72
C PRO A 54 16.28 0.52 -14.11
N LEU A 55 16.49 -0.41 -15.05
CA LEU A 55 17.80 -0.88 -15.49
C LEU A 55 18.01 -0.71 -17.01
N PHE A 56 16.93 -0.61 -17.78
CA PHE A 56 17.00 -0.45 -19.24
C PHE A 56 17.48 0.94 -19.62
N GLU A 57 18.17 1.05 -20.75
CA GLU A 57 18.63 2.33 -21.28
C GLU A 57 17.48 3.31 -21.39
N SER A 58 17.60 4.45 -20.70
CA SER A 58 16.57 5.48 -20.60
C SER A 58 17.18 6.87 -20.69
N VAL A 59 16.34 7.91 -20.77
CA VAL A 59 16.81 9.30 -20.84
C VAL A 59 16.99 9.91 -19.44
N GLY A 60 16.05 9.70 -18.53
CA GLY A 60 16.00 10.37 -17.25
C GLY A 60 15.78 9.41 -16.10
N HIS A 61 14.54 9.28 -15.62
CA HIS A 61 14.23 8.56 -14.40
C HIS A 61 14.17 7.03 -14.54
N GLY A 62 14.44 6.48 -15.72
CA GLY A 62 14.49 5.03 -15.94
C GLY A 62 13.26 4.41 -16.60
N TYR A 63 12.14 5.13 -16.67
CA TYR A 63 10.87 4.58 -17.18
C TYR A 63 10.57 5.03 -18.62
N GLU A 64 11.32 5.99 -19.14
CA GLU A 64 11.32 6.40 -20.54
C GLU A 64 12.31 5.56 -21.37
N THR A 65 12.07 4.24 -21.43
CA THR A 65 12.97 3.28 -22.08
C THR A 65 13.24 3.64 -23.54
N THR A 66 14.51 3.61 -23.93
CA THR A 66 15.00 3.87 -25.28
C THR A 66 15.50 2.60 -25.96
N ASP A 67 16.02 1.64 -25.20
CA ASP A 67 16.38 0.30 -25.66
C ASP A 67 16.18 -0.74 -24.55
N TYR A 68 15.29 -1.70 -24.78
CA TYR A 68 14.99 -2.76 -23.82
C TYR A 68 16.10 -3.81 -23.71
N LYS A 69 17.05 -3.91 -24.65
CA LYS A 69 18.10 -4.95 -24.64
C LYS A 69 19.46 -4.43 -24.17
N LYS A 70 19.49 -3.20 -23.67
CA LYS A 70 20.69 -2.52 -23.21
C LYS A 70 20.48 -2.05 -21.77
N VAL A 71 21.44 -2.37 -20.90
CA VAL A 71 21.58 -1.79 -19.57
C VAL A 71 21.89 -0.30 -19.70
N ASP A 72 21.25 0.52 -18.87
CA ASP A 72 21.46 1.97 -18.88
C ASP A 72 22.93 2.30 -18.67
N CYS A 73 23.52 3.03 -19.61
CA CYS A 73 24.95 3.30 -19.60
C CYS A 73 25.40 4.10 -18.37
N ARG A 74 24.49 4.78 -17.65
CA ARG A 74 24.81 5.42 -16.37
C ARG A 74 25.09 4.43 -15.25
N LEU A 75 24.77 3.16 -15.42
CA LEU A 75 25.04 2.09 -14.45
C LEU A 75 26.24 1.23 -14.86
N GLY A 76 26.33 0.88 -16.15
CA GLY A 76 27.38 -0.01 -16.66
C GLY A 76 27.04 -0.61 -18.02
N SER A 77 27.76 -1.67 -18.39
CA SER A 77 27.46 -2.47 -19.57
C SER A 77 26.58 -3.70 -19.29
N ASN A 78 26.13 -4.34 -20.38
CA ASN A 78 25.44 -5.64 -20.29
C ASN A 78 26.32 -6.72 -19.65
N GLU A 79 27.62 -6.73 -19.96
CA GLU A 79 28.59 -7.66 -19.38
C GLU A 79 28.73 -7.45 -17.87
N GLU A 80 28.81 -6.20 -17.41
CA GLU A 80 28.88 -5.90 -15.98
C GLU A 80 27.60 -6.32 -15.24
N PHE A 81 26.43 -6.15 -15.86
CA PHE A 81 25.18 -6.65 -15.29
C PHE A 81 25.15 -8.19 -15.24
N LYS A 82 25.61 -8.87 -16.29
CA LYS A 82 25.73 -10.34 -16.30
C LYS A 82 26.60 -10.84 -15.14
N ASP A 83 27.75 -10.18 -14.94
CA ASP A 83 28.65 -10.48 -13.84
C ASP A 83 28.00 -10.20 -12.48
N PHE A 84 27.21 -9.13 -12.36
CA PHE A 84 26.44 -8.82 -11.15
C PHE A 84 25.38 -9.89 -10.84
N VAL A 85 24.64 -10.38 -11.83
CA VAL A 85 23.64 -11.44 -11.61
C VAL A 85 24.31 -12.74 -11.16
N SER A 86 25.38 -13.16 -11.84
CA SER A 86 26.17 -14.33 -11.43
C SER A 86 26.68 -14.19 -9.99
N TYR A 87 27.18 -13.00 -9.65
CA TYR A 87 27.65 -12.71 -8.30
C TYR A 87 26.53 -12.79 -7.25
N CYS A 88 25.34 -12.25 -7.54
CA CYS A 88 24.17 -12.40 -6.66
C CYS A 88 23.79 -13.87 -6.46
N HIS A 89 23.80 -14.67 -7.53
CA HIS A 89 23.50 -16.10 -7.44
C HIS A 89 24.51 -16.87 -6.59
N ASP A 90 25.80 -16.53 -6.68
CA ASP A 90 26.85 -17.10 -5.81
C ASP A 90 26.60 -16.78 -4.32
N LEU A 91 25.98 -15.62 -4.03
CA LEU A 91 25.52 -15.25 -2.69
C LEU A 91 24.19 -15.91 -2.29
N GLY A 92 23.54 -16.65 -3.19
CA GLY A 92 22.21 -17.23 -2.98
C GLY A 92 21.06 -16.23 -3.11
N ILE A 93 21.30 -15.08 -3.76
CA ILE A 93 20.34 -14.01 -3.98
C ILE A 93 19.77 -14.08 -5.39
N ARG A 94 18.44 -14.09 -5.51
CA ARG A 94 17.72 -14.02 -6.80
C ARG A 94 17.66 -12.59 -7.32
N VAL A 95 17.67 -12.38 -8.64
CA VAL A 95 17.62 -11.04 -9.24
C VAL A 95 16.34 -10.84 -10.05
N ILE A 96 15.57 -9.81 -9.69
CA ILE A 96 14.31 -9.42 -10.33
C ILE A 96 14.51 -8.03 -10.91
N VAL A 97 14.17 -7.85 -12.19
CA VAL A 97 14.35 -6.58 -12.90
C VAL A 97 13.02 -5.88 -13.15
N ASP A 98 13.06 -4.55 -13.32
CA ASP A 98 11.89 -3.76 -13.71
C ASP A 98 11.59 -3.88 -15.23
N GLY A 99 10.36 -4.24 -15.56
CA GLY A 99 9.85 -4.44 -16.91
C GLY A 99 8.81 -3.39 -17.27
N VAL A 100 9.27 -2.30 -17.90
CA VAL A 100 8.41 -1.17 -18.31
C VAL A 100 7.73 -1.46 -19.64
N PHE A 101 6.68 -2.29 -19.64
CA PHE A 101 6.06 -2.79 -20.88
C PHE A 101 4.75 -2.10 -21.27
N ASN A 102 4.26 -1.15 -20.47
CA ASN A 102 3.11 -0.32 -20.82
C ASN A 102 3.45 0.77 -21.85
N HIS A 103 4.65 1.34 -21.74
CA HIS A 103 5.06 2.51 -22.50
C HIS A 103 6.56 2.52 -22.75
N VAL A 104 7.00 3.38 -23.68
CA VAL A 104 8.41 3.63 -24.00
C VAL A 104 8.71 5.13 -23.93
N GLY A 105 9.99 5.47 -23.89
CA GLY A 105 10.44 6.84 -24.08
C GLY A 105 10.36 7.28 -25.53
N ARG A 106 10.36 8.61 -25.74
CA ARG A 106 10.30 9.22 -27.08
C ARG A 106 11.52 8.94 -27.97
N ARG A 107 12.63 8.44 -27.42
CA ARG A 107 13.83 8.06 -28.19
C ARG A 107 13.87 6.57 -28.57
N PHE A 108 12.81 5.82 -28.26
CA PHE A 108 12.68 4.43 -28.67
C PHE A 108 12.70 4.30 -30.20
N PHE A 109 13.45 3.34 -30.73
CA PHE A 109 13.73 3.24 -32.18
C PHE A 109 12.47 3.27 -33.05
N ALA A 110 11.41 2.56 -32.62
CA ALA A 110 10.16 2.47 -33.36
C ALA A 110 9.40 3.82 -33.34
N PHE A 111 9.50 4.58 -32.25
CA PHE A 111 8.84 5.87 -32.14
C PHE A 111 9.60 6.97 -32.89
N GLU A 112 10.93 6.94 -32.88
CA GLU A 112 11.76 7.82 -33.73
C GLU A 112 11.45 7.61 -35.22
N ASP A 113 11.28 6.36 -35.65
CA ASP A 113 10.87 6.05 -37.03
C ASP A 113 9.47 6.60 -37.38
N VAL A 114 8.51 6.55 -36.44
CA VAL A 114 7.19 7.19 -36.59
C VAL A 114 7.32 8.72 -36.69
N LYS A 115 8.19 9.34 -35.88
CA LYS A 115 8.44 10.79 -35.95
C LYS A 115 9.03 11.21 -37.30
N GLU A 116 9.94 10.40 -37.86
CA GLU A 116 10.59 10.69 -39.14
C GLU A 116 9.67 10.42 -40.35
N LYS A 117 9.03 9.24 -40.38
CA LYS A 117 8.32 8.72 -41.55
C LYS A 117 6.80 8.89 -41.50
N ARG A 118 6.26 9.30 -40.35
CA ARG A 118 4.83 9.52 -40.12
C ARG A 118 3.99 8.32 -40.57
N GLU A 119 2.96 8.53 -41.41
CA GLU A 119 2.07 7.48 -41.92
C GLU A 119 2.79 6.35 -42.68
N HIS A 120 4.04 6.58 -43.10
CA HIS A 120 4.85 5.60 -43.83
C HIS A 120 5.72 4.72 -42.92
N SER A 121 5.71 4.95 -41.61
CA SER A 121 6.45 4.10 -40.67
C SER A 121 5.78 2.72 -40.55
N PRO A 122 6.53 1.61 -40.63
CA PRO A 122 5.99 0.28 -40.34
C PRO A 122 5.55 0.13 -38.88
N TYR A 123 6.03 1.00 -37.98
CA TYR A 123 5.74 0.94 -36.55
C TYR A 123 4.51 1.74 -36.13
N CYS A 124 3.73 2.30 -37.06
CA CYS A 124 2.49 3.02 -36.70
C CYS A 124 1.56 2.14 -35.84
N GLY A 125 1.47 0.84 -36.12
CA GLY A 125 0.64 -0.07 -35.35
C GLY A 125 1.12 -0.35 -33.92
N TRP A 126 2.35 0.05 -33.57
CA TRP A 126 2.96 -0.25 -32.27
C TRP A 126 2.48 0.70 -31.17
N PHE A 127 1.86 1.84 -31.51
CA PHE A 127 1.45 2.86 -30.55
C PHE A 127 -0.05 3.08 -30.57
N CYS A 128 -0.60 3.42 -29.41
CA CYS A 128 -2.05 3.63 -29.26
C CYS A 128 -2.48 5.01 -29.81
N ASN A 129 -3.57 5.02 -30.58
CA ASN A 129 -4.27 6.22 -31.06
C ASN A 129 -3.38 7.29 -31.73
N LEU A 130 -2.43 6.87 -32.58
CA LEU A 130 -1.69 7.82 -33.42
C LEU A 130 -2.65 8.62 -34.30
N ASN A 131 -2.60 9.93 -34.16
CA ASN A 131 -3.36 10.89 -34.96
C ASN A 131 -2.42 11.91 -35.60
N PHE A 132 -2.11 11.70 -36.88
CA PHE A 132 -1.24 12.54 -37.69
C PHE A 132 -1.82 13.92 -38.03
N TRP A 133 -3.08 14.19 -37.68
CA TRP A 133 -3.72 15.50 -37.83
C TRP A 133 -3.82 16.27 -36.50
N GLY A 134 -3.26 15.72 -35.43
CA GLY A 134 -3.16 16.35 -34.11
C GLY A 134 -1.78 16.95 -33.86
N ASN A 135 -1.52 17.31 -32.60
CA ASN A 135 -0.20 17.73 -32.14
C ASN A 135 -0.07 17.51 -30.62
N ASN A 136 1.15 17.65 -30.11
CA ASN A 136 1.47 17.60 -28.68
C ASN A 136 2.37 18.80 -28.29
N GLU A 137 2.79 18.86 -27.03
CA GLU A 137 3.67 19.89 -26.48
C GLU A 137 5.09 19.88 -27.06
N TYR A 138 5.50 18.78 -27.69
CA TYR A 138 6.80 18.66 -28.38
C TYR A 138 6.75 19.13 -29.83
N ASN A 139 5.56 19.48 -30.34
CA ASN A 139 5.34 19.94 -31.71
C ASN A 139 5.77 18.92 -32.78
N ASP A 140 5.48 17.64 -32.55
CA ASP A 140 5.80 16.57 -33.52
C ASP A 140 4.91 16.60 -34.77
N GLY A 141 3.82 17.38 -34.76
CA GLY A 141 2.81 17.40 -35.83
C GLY A 141 1.94 16.14 -35.85
N PHE A 142 1.81 15.46 -34.71
CA PHE A 142 0.84 14.40 -34.46
C PHE A 142 0.61 14.23 -32.95
N SER A 143 -0.41 13.46 -32.58
CA SER A 143 -0.75 13.12 -31.18
C SER A 143 -0.91 11.60 -31.00
N TYR A 144 -0.86 11.12 -29.76
CA TYR A 144 -0.91 9.70 -29.39
C TYR A 144 -1.38 9.52 -27.94
N ASP A 145 -1.78 8.29 -27.58
CA ASP A 145 -2.01 7.93 -26.19
C ASP A 145 -0.71 7.81 -25.41
N ASN A 146 -0.72 8.30 -24.18
CA ASN A 146 0.42 8.27 -23.28
C ASN A 146 0.06 7.63 -21.94
N TRP A 147 1.06 7.44 -21.08
CA TRP A 147 0.82 7.06 -19.69
C TRP A 147 0.62 8.30 -18.81
N GLY A 148 -0.45 8.31 -18.02
CA GLY A 148 -0.68 9.31 -16.96
C GLY A 148 -0.86 10.76 -17.43
N GLY A 149 -1.05 11.03 -18.72
CA GLY A 149 -1.09 12.39 -19.27
C GLY A 149 0.28 12.94 -19.67
N TYR A 150 1.36 12.13 -19.60
CA TYR A 150 2.73 12.56 -19.89
C TYR A 150 3.17 12.09 -21.28
N ASN A 151 3.19 12.98 -22.28
CA ASN A 151 3.59 12.60 -23.64
C ASN A 151 5.05 12.13 -23.75
N LEU A 152 5.89 12.31 -22.72
CA LEU A 152 7.20 11.66 -22.64
C LEU A 152 7.11 10.12 -22.69
N LEU A 153 6.01 9.56 -22.17
CA LEU A 153 5.79 8.14 -21.95
C LEU A 153 4.76 7.62 -22.96
N VAL A 154 5.25 7.22 -24.13
CA VAL A 154 4.44 6.84 -25.30
C VAL A 154 3.85 5.45 -25.08
N LYS A 155 2.52 5.31 -25.12
CA LYS A 155 1.84 4.06 -24.81
C LYS A 155 1.97 3.04 -25.95
N LEU A 156 2.42 1.82 -25.61
CA LEU A 156 2.50 0.70 -26.53
C LEU A 156 1.11 0.07 -26.77
N ASN A 157 0.88 -0.39 -28.00
CA ASN A 157 -0.29 -1.15 -28.38
C ASN A 157 -0.07 -2.65 -28.10
N GLN A 158 -0.39 -3.08 -26.89
CA GLN A 158 -0.23 -4.47 -26.44
C GLN A 158 -1.12 -5.47 -27.15
N ARG A 159 -2.08 -5.02 -27.97
CA ARG A 159 -2.89 -5.90 -28.81
C ARG A 159 -2.24 -6.18 -30.17
N ASN A 160 -1.19 -5.43 -30.53
CA ASN A 160 -0.43 -5.68 -31.73
C ASN A 160 0.49 -6.90 -31.53
N PRO A 161 0.37 -7.96 -32.34
CA PRO A 161 1.22 -9.15 -32.22
C PRO A 161 2.72 -8.87 -32.36
N GLU A 162 3.13 -7.87 -33.15
CA GLU A 162 4.54 -7.50 -33.28
C GLU A 162 5.09 -6.90 -31.98
N VAL A 163 4.30 -6.08 -31.30
CA VAL A 163 4.66 -5.53 -29.98
C VAL A 163 4.75 -6.65 -28.95
N GLN A 164 3.77 -7.55 -28.91
CA GLN A 164 3.80 -8.70 -28.00
C GLN A 164 5.05 -9.56 -28.23
N ASN A 165 5.31 -9.95 -29.48
CA ASN A 165 6.47 -10.76 -29.84
C ASN A 165 7.78 -10.05 -29.48
N TYR A 166 7.89 -8.76 -29.77
CA TYR A 166 9.08 -7.98 -29.42
C TYR A 166 9.33 -7.98 -27.90
N ILE A 167 8.30 -7.73 -27.08
CA ILE A 167 8.46 -7.75 -25.62
C ILE A 167 8.75 -9.16 -25.09
N PHE A 168 8.11 -10.20 -25.63
CA PHE A 168 8.41 -11.58 -25.23
C PHE A 168 9.84 -11.98 -25.61
N ASP A 169 10.35 -11.51 -26.75
CA ASP A 169 11.75 -11.71 -27.14
C ASP A 169 12.72 -10.92 -26.27
N VAL A 170 12.31 -9.75 -25.74
CA VAL A 170 13.05 -9.06 -24.69
C VAL A 170 13.11 -9.95 -23.45
N ILE A 171 11.99 -10.47 -22.95
CA ILE A 171 11.98 -11.34 -21.76
C ILE A 171 12.90 -12.55 -21.96
N ARG A 172 12.78 -13.24 -23.12
CA ARG A 172 13.66 -14.36 -23.47
C ARG A 172 15.14 -13.96 -23.48
N PHE A 173 15.46 -12.81 -24.07
CA PHE A 173 16.83 -12.27 -24.10
C PHE A 173 17.38 -12.02 -22.70
N TRP A 174 16.62 -11.39 -21.80
CA TRP A 174 17.09 -11.10 -20.44
C TRP A 174 17.34 -12.36 -19.63
N VAL A 175 16.49 -13.38 -19.79
CA VAL A 175 16.71 -14.68 -19.16
C VAL A 175 17.91 -15.40 -19.78
N SER A 176 18.02 -15.43 -21.11
CA SER A 176 19.12 -16.16 -21.77
C SER A 176 20.48 -15.51 -21.57
N GLU A 177 20.56 -14.19 -21.57
CA GLU A 177 21.83 -13.48 -21.47
C GLU A 177 22.28 -13.21 -20.05
N PHE A 178 21.35 -12.94 -19.14
CA PHE A 178 21.67 -12.51 -17.78
C PHE A 178 21.20 -13.47 -16.68
N ASP A 179 20.38 -14.48 -17.02
CA ASP A 179 19.82 -15.45 -16.06
C ASP A 179 19.00 -14.82 -14.91
N ILE A 180 18.26 -13.74 -15.19
CA ILE A 180 17.34 -13.14 -14.21
C ILE A 180 16.29 -14.15 -13.71
N ASP A 181 15.75 -13.93 -12.51
CA ASP A 181 14.83 -14.85 -11.82
C ASP A 181 13.36 -14.38 -11.82
N GLY A 182 13.12 -13.14 -12.25
CA GLY A 182 11.77 -12.61 -12.42
C GLY A 182 11.73 -11.20 -12.97
N ILE A 183 10.51 -10.71 -13.19
CA ILE A 183 10.24 -9.34 -13.66
C ILE A 183 9.16 -8.71 -12.79
N ARG A 184 9.42 -7.46 -12.35
CA ARG A 184 8.42 -6.54 -11.82
C ARG A 184 7.82 -5.76 -12.99
N LEU A 185 6.52 -5.84 -13.22
CA LEU A 185 5.83 -5.15 -14.29
C LEU A 185 5.38 -3.76 -13.82
N ASP A 186 5.92 -2.73 -14.45
CA ASP A 186 5.51 -1.35 -14.24
C ASP A 186 4.08 -1.10 -14.74
N ALA A 187 3.30 -0.31 -13.99
CA ALA A 187 1.93 0.05 -14.35
C ALA A 187 1.06 -1.16 -14.76
N ALA A 188 1.17 -2.27 -14.01
CA ALA A 188 0.48 -3.53 -14.31
C ALA A 188 -1.05 -3.40 -14.22
N ASP A 189 -1.56 -2.40 -13.50
CA ASP A 189 -2.98 -2.08 -13.38
C ASP A 189 -3.63 -1.64 -14.71
N VAL A 190 -2.84 -1.13 -15.66
CA VAL A 190 -3.31 -0.68 -16.98
C VAL A 190 -2.87 -1.58 -18.15
N LEU A 191 -2.13 -2.66 -17.88
CA LEU A 191 -1.76 -3.65 -18.88
C LEU A 191 -2.99 -4.44 -19.37
N ASP A 192 -2.98 -4.83 -20.64
CA ASP A 192 -4.01 -5.69 -21.20
C ASP A 192 -3.92 -7.10 -20.58
N PHE A 193 -5.06 -7.66 -20.16
CA PHE A 193 -5.09 -8.97 -19.49
C PHE A 193 -4.68 -10.11 -20.41
N ASP A 194 -5.00 -10.06 -21.71
CA ASP A 194 -4.59 -11.11 -22.64
C ASP A 194 -3.08 -11.05 -22.89
N PHE A 195 -2.50 -9.84 -22.88
CA PHE A 195 -1.06 -9.66 -22.89
C PHE A 195 -0.40 -10.24 -21.64
N MET A 196 -0.94 -10.00 -20.44
CA MET A 196 -0.43 -10.59 -19.20
C MET A 196 -0.54 -12.12 -19.19
N LYS A 197 -1.63 -12.69 -19.72
CA LYS A 197 -1.78 -14.16 -19.85
C LYS A 197 -0.75 -14.76 -20.80
N ALA A 198 -0.53 -14.13 -21.94
CA ALA A 198 0.50 -14.55 -22.88
C ALA A 198 1.90 -14.45 -22.24
N MET A 199 2.18 -13.38 -21.49
CA MET A 199 3.42 -13.21 -20.75
C MET A 199 3.62 -14.28 -19.66
N ARG A 200 2.55 -14.67 -18.96
CA ARG A 200 2.60 -15.80 -18.00
C ARG A 200 2.98 -17.11 -18.70
N GLY A 201 2.49 -17.32 -19.92
CA GLY A 201 2.92 -18.44 -20.76
C GLY A 201 4.42 -18.41 -21.05
N VAL A 202 4.97 -17.26 -21.43
CA VAL A 202 6.40 -17.07 -21.67
C VAL A 202 7.22 -17.26 -20.40
N ALA A 203 6.78 -16.74 -19.26
CA ALA A 203 7.46 -16.95 -17.97
C ALA A 203 7.63 -18.44 -17.65
N ASN A 204 6.59 -19.25 -17.89
CA ASN A 204 6.65 -20.70 -17.70
C ASN A 204 7.56 -21.43 -18.72
N GLU A 205 7.82 -20.82 -19.88
CA GLU A 205 8.70 -21.35 -20.93
C GLU A 205 10.18 -21.07 -20.60
N VAL A 206 10.49 -19.86 -20.15
CA VAL A 206 11.87 -19.37 -20.07
C VAL A 206 12.66 -19.93 -18.90
N LYS A 207 12.04 -20.10 -17.74
CA LYS A 207 12.71 -20.61 -16.52
C LYS A 207 11.69 -21.15 -15.51
N PRO A 208 11.94 -22.31 -14.87
CA PRO A 208 11.09 -22.78 -13.77
C PRO A 208 11.02 -21.74 -12.65
N ASP A 209 9.83 -21.56 -12.09
CA ASP A 209 9.55 -20.56 -11.04
C ASP A 209 9.98 -19.13 -11.40
N PHE A 210 9.98 -18.75 -12.70
CA PHE A 210 10.22 -17.38 -13.12
C PHE A 210 9.13 -16.45 -12.59
N TRP A 211 9.50 -15.55 -11.68
CA TRP A 211 8.53 -14.80 -10.91
C TRP A 211 8.03 -13.56 -11.67
N LEU A 212 6.74 -13.29 -11.56
CA LEU A 212 6.08 -12.14 -12.18
C LEU A 212 5.30 -11.40 -11.11
N MET A 213 5.67 -10.15 -10.87
CA MET A 213 5.02 -9.29 -9.89
C MET A 213 4.57 -8.00 -10.58
N GLY A 214 3.32 -7.60 -10.40
CA GLY A 214 2.80 -6.38 -11.02
C GLY A 214 2.71 -5.21 -10.05
N GLU A 215 3.02 -4.01 -10.52
CA GLU A 215 2.58 -2.79 -9.86
C GLU A 215 1.08 -2.58 -10.07
N VAL A 216 0.31 -2.77 -9.00
CA VAL A 216 -1.11 -2.45 -8.93
C VAL A 216 -1.35 -1.61 -7.69
N ILE A 217 -1.76 -0.36 -7.92
CA ILE A 217 -1.90 0.64 -6.84
C ILE A 217 -3.30 0.66 -6.21
N HIS A 218 -4.31 0.12 -6.89
CA HIS A 218 -5.70 0.12 -6.43
C HIS A 218 -6.55 -0.98 -7.10
N GLY A 219 -7.72 -1.25 -6.52
CA GLY A 219 -8.73 -2.14 -7.09
C GLY A 219 -8.70 -3.54 -6.49
N ASP A 220 -9.43 -4.46 -7.12
CA ASP A 220 -9.50 -5.86 -6.69
C ASP A 220 -8.28 -6.64 -7.22
N TYR A 221 -7.30 -6.86 -6.35
CA TYR A 221 -6.05 -7.54 -6.69
C TYR A 221 -6.22 -8.98 -7.21
N SER A 222 -7.34 -9.65 -6.90
CA SER A 222 -7.61 -11.02 -7.38
C SER A 222 -7.74 -11.10 -8.90
N ARG A 223 -8.01 -9.97 -9.57
CA ARG A 223 -8.03 -9.86 -11.03
C ARG A 223 -6.66 -10.10 -11.66
N TRP A 224 -5.59 -9.65 -10.99
CA TRP A 224 -4.21 -9.77 -11.46
C TRP A 224 -3.44 -10.94 -10.82
N VAL A 225 -3.78 -11.31 -9.58
CA VAL A 225 -3.08 -12.37 -8.86
C VAL A 225 -3.86 -13.67 -8.96
N ASN A 226 -3.48 -14.51 -9.92
CA ASN A 226 -4.10 -15.80 -10.17
C ASN A 226 -3.19 -16.72 -11.01
N ASP A 227 -3.67 -17.91 -11.34
CA ASP A 227 -2.88 -18.92 -12.04
C ASP A 227 -2.67 -18.59 -13.53
N GLU A 228 -3.45 -17.67 -14.09
CA GLU A 228 -3.39 -17.29 -15.51
C GLU A 228 -2.51 -16.05 -15.78
N THR A 229 -2.36 -15.16 -14.79
CA THR A 229 -1.72 -13.85 -14.99
C THR A 229 -0.49 -13.71 -14.08
N LEU A 230 -0.54 -12.94 -12.99
CA LEU A 230 0.65 -12.63 -12.18
C LEU A 230 0.75 -13.52 -10.93
N HIS A 231 1.99 -13.76 -10.48
CA HIS A 231 2.25 -14.50 -9.24
C HIS A 231 1.96 -13.65 -8.00
N SER A 232 2.19 -12.33 -8.10
CA SER A 232 1.97 -11.38 -7.01
C SER A 232 1.71 -9.96 -7.55
N VAL A 233 1.24 -9.07 -6.68
CA VAL A 233 1.21 -7.61 -6.94
C VAL A 233 1.68 -6.82 -5.73
N THR A 234 2.06 -5.57 -5.96
CA THR A 234 2.36 -4.58 -4.91
C THR A 234 1.18 -4.38 -3.97
N ASN A 235 1.43 -4.45 -2.66
CA ASN A 235 0.39 -4.38 -1.64
C ASN A 235 0.18 -2.96 -1.08
N TYR A 236 -0.24 -2.02 -1.93
CA TYR A 236 -0.45 -0.61 -1.52
C TYR A 236 -1.56 -0.43 -0.45
N GLU A 237 -2.56 -1.31 -0.41
CA GLU A 237 -3.64 -1.30 0.58
C GLU A 237 -3.09 -1.60 1.98
N LEU A 238 -2.26 -2.64 2.13
CA LEU A 238 -1.63 -2.96 3.41
C LEU A 238 -0.55 -1.96 3.79
N HIS A 239 0.25 -1.48 2.83
CA HIS A 239 1.19 -0.36 3.06
C HIS A 239 0.49 0.83 3.73
N LYS A 240 -0.67 1.24 3.19
CA LYS A 240 -1.49 2.32 3.78
C LYS A 240 -1.86 2.00 5.21
N GLY A 241 -2.49 0.84 5.44
CA GLY A 241 -2.95 0.44 6.75
C GLY A 241 -1.81 0.36 7.78
N LEU A 242 -0.63 -0.12 7.38
CA LEU A 242 0.53 -0.25 8.26
C LEU A 242 0.97 1.10 8.83
N TYR A 243 1.16 2.14 8.01
CA TYR A 243 1.59 3.42 8.55
C TYR A 243 0.45 4.22 9.21
N SER A 244 -0.77 4.21 8.64
CA SER A 244 -1.87 4.99 9.22
C SER A 244 -2.36 4.40 10.54
N GLY A 245 -2.44 3.07 10.63
CA GLY A 245 -2.83 2.39 11.86
C GLY A 245 -1.89 2.68 13.02
N HIS A 246 -0.58 2.81 12.77
CA HIS A 246 0.37 3.22 13.82
C HIS A 246 0.24 4.71 14.18
N ASN A 247 0.09 5.58 13.17
CA ASN A 247 -0.11 7.01 13.40
C ASN A 247 -1.36 7.30 14.24
N ASP A 248 -2.44 6.57 13.99
CA ASP A 248 -3.73 6.76 14.65
C ASP A 248 -3.90 5.86 15.90
N HIS A 249 -2.91 5.02 16.22
CA HIS A 249 -2.97 4.03 17.30
C HIS A 249 -4.21 3.13 17.19
N ASN A 250 -4.40 2.56 16.01
CA ASN A 250 -5.56 1.79 15.61
C ASN A 250 -5.17 0.49 14.88
N TYR A 251 -4.89 -0.57 15.64
CA TYR A 251 -4.61 -1.88 15.05
C TYR A 251 -5.82 -2.53 14.38
N PHE A 252 -7.06 -2.09 14.63
CA PHE A 252 -8.23 -2.61 13.90
C PHE A 252 -8.13 -2.31 12.41
N GLU A 253 -7.54 -1.17 12.02
CA GLU A 253 -7.31 -0.84 10.62
C GLU A 253 -6.38 -1.85 9.93
N ILE A 254 -5.27 -2.20 10.61
CA ILE A 254 -4.27 -3.12 10.11
C ILE A 254 -4.87 -4.53 10.00
N ALA A 255 -5.53 -5.00 11.07
CA ALA A 255 -6.19 -6.31 11.08
C ALA A 255 -7.27 -6.43 9.99
N HIS A 256 -8.08 -5.39 9.80
CA HIS A 256 -9.08 -5.34 8.73
C HIS A 256 -8.44 -5.46 7.35
N SER A 257 -7.38 -4.69 7.09
CA SER A 257 -6.66 -4.70 5.81
C SER A 257 -6.07 -6.09 5.52
N ILE A 258 -5.45 -6.72 6.51
CA ILE A 258 -4.89 -8.09 6.39
C ILE A 258 -6.00 -9.09 6.05
N LYS A 259 -7.09 -9.11 6.81
CA LYS A 259 -8.19 -10.06 6.62
C LYS A 259 -8.83 -9.91 5.24
N ARG A 260 -9.15 -8.67 4.85
CA ARG A 260 -9.76 -8.35 3.57
C ARG A 260 -8.89 -8.82 2.39
N LEU A 261 -7.60 -8.53 2.42
CA LEU A 261 -6.67 -8.93 1.36
C LEU A 261 -6.50 -10.46 1.30
N ASN A 262 -6.42 -11.13 2.45
CA ASN A 262 -6.33 -12.58 2.50
C ASN A 262 -7.58 -13.25 1.87
N ASP A 263 -8.76 -12.69 2.13
CA ASP A 263 -10.03 -13.18 1.56
C ASP A 263 -10.10 -12.95 0.04
N ILE A 264 -9.78 -11.72 -0.42
CA ILE A 264 -9.82 -11.36 -1.85
C ILE A 264 -8.79 -12.16 -2.66
N CYS A 265 -7.55 -12.22 -2.19
CA CYS A 265 -6.46 -12.92 -2.89
C CYS A 265 -6.50 -14.44 -2.68
N ARG A 266 -7.47 -14.96 -1.92
CA ARG A 266 -7.69 -16.39 -1.64
C ARG A 266 -6.42 -17.08 -1.13
N GLY A 267 -5.72 -16.43 -0.22
CA GLY A 267 -4.47 -16.94 0.32
C GLY A 267 -3.32 -17.01 -0.68
N ARG A 268 -3.27 -16.12 -1.69
CA ARG A 268 -2.06 -15.84 -2.51
C ARG A 268 -1.21 -14.72 -1.93
N LYS A 269 0.12 -14.90 -1.94
CA LYS A 269 1.06 -14.04 -1.22
C LYS A 269 1.34 -12.78 -2.02
N LEU A 270 1.05 -11.62 -1.42
CA LEU A 270 1.30 -10.31 -2.03
C LEU A 270 2.70 -9.77 -1.70
N TYR A 271 3.26 -8.97 -2.60
CA TYR A 271 4.50 -8.25 -2.39
C TYR A 271 4.23 -7.07 -1.44
N THR A 272 4.69 -7.21 -0.20
CA THR A 272 4.38 -6.30 0.90
C THR A 272 5.60 -5.46 1.22
N PHE A 273 5.41 -4.15 1.36
CA PHE A 273 6.47 -3.17 1.58
C PHE A 273 5.97 -2.04 2.50
N LEU A 274 6.90 -1.29 3.09
CA LEU A 274 6.61 -0.12 3.94
C LEU A 274 6.87 1.21 3.21
N ASP A 275 7.75 1.19 2.23
CA ASP A 275 8.06 2.29 1.32
C ASP A 275 8.76 1.75 0.06
N ASN A 276 8.87 2.61 -0.96
CA ASN A 276 9.51 2.32 -2.23
C ASN A 276 9.94 3.64 -2.91
N HIS A 277 10.29 3.59 -4.20
CA HIS A 277 10.76 4.76 -4.94
C HIS A 277 9.66 5.75 -5.38
N ASP A 278 8.38 5.46 -5.13
CA ASP A 278 7.21 6.28 -5.53
C ASP A 278 6.39 6.83 -4.37
N VAL A 279 6.59 6.30 -3.15
CA VAL A 279 5.93 6.75 -1.92
C VAL A 279 6.94 7.27 -0.90
N GLU A 280 6.50 8.17 -0.03
CA GLU A 280 7.35 8.70 1.04
C GLU A 280 7.93 7.57 1.91
N ARG A 281 9.18 7.78 2.36
CA ARG A 281 9.90 6.86 3.24
C ARG A 281 9.09 6.59 4.50
N ILE A 282 9.08 5.35 4.98
CA ILE A 282 8.30 4.94 6.14
C ILE A 282 8.68 5.74 7.38
N ALA A 283 9.98 6.03 7.54
CA ALA A 283 10.47 6.87 8.62
C ALA A 283 9.80 8.24 8.58
N SER A 284 9.67 8.89 7.42
CA SER A 284 9.01 10.19 7.30
C SER A 284 7.49 10.15 7.44
N LYS A 285 6.85 9.00 7.15
CA LYS A 285 5.40 8.83 7.28
C LYS A 285 4.93 8.63 8.72
N LEU A 286 5.76 8.03 9.56
CA LEU A 286 5.43 7.77 10.96
C LEU A 286 5.58 9.04 11.80
N ASN A 287 4.53 9.36 12.54
CA ASN A 287 4.53 10.47 13.51
C ASN A 287 5.40 10.15 14.73
N ASN A 288 5.44 8.88 15.14
CA ASN A 288 6.29 8.39 16.22
C ASN A 288 7.36 7.44 15.66
N LYS A 289 8.64 7.82 15.74
CA LYS A 289 9.75 6.99 15.24
C LYS A 289 9.92 5.70 16.05
N ALA A 290 9.44 5.65 17.29
CA ALA A 290 9.45 4.44 18.09
C ALA A 290 8.57 3.32 17.48
N HIS A 291 7.68 3.65 16.54
CA HIS A 291 6.88 2.66 15.80
C HIS A 291 7.62 2.00 14.63
N LEU A 292 8.81 2.48 14.24
CA LEU A 292 9.60 1.89 13.14
C LEU A 292 9.89 0.39 13.38
N PRO A 293 10.34 -0.05 14.58
CA PRO A 293 10.47 -1.47 14.88
C PRO A 293 9.16 -2.25 14.73
N LEU A 294 8.02 -1.69 15.17
CA LEU A 294 6.72 -2.37 15.16
C LEU A 294 6.24 -2.63 13.72
N VAL A 295 6.30 -1.63 12.84
CA VAL A 295 5.92 -1.80 11.43
C VAL A 295 6.86 -2.77 10.70
N THR A 296 8.15 -2.77 11.05
CA THR A 296 9.14 -3.72 10.50
C THR A 296 8.87 -5.15 10.98
N MET A 297 8.53 -5.36 12.26
CA MET A 297 8.09 -6.66 12.76
C MET A 297 6.86 -7.17 12.00
N LEU A 298 5.86 -6.30 11.77
CA LEU A 298 4.69 -6.66 10.98
C LEU A 298 5.08 -7.05 9.55
N LEU A 299 5.88 -6.24 8.85
CA LEU A 299 6.31 -6.51 7.47
C LEU A 299 6.79 -7.97 7.29
N TYR A 300 7.64 -8.47 8.20
CA TYR A 300 8.21 -9.81 8.10
C TYR A 300 7.27 -10.93 8.58
N THR A 301 6.39 -10.64 9.54
CA THR A 301 5.62 -11.66 10.26
C THR A 301 4.19 -11.84 9.74
N ILE A 302 3.61 -10.79 9.14
CA ILE A 302 2.32 -10.90 8.46
C ILE A 302 2.41 -11.78 7.21
N TYR A 303 1.24 -12.15 6.72
CA TYR A 303 1.11 -12.94 5.51
C TYR A 303 1.54 -12.14 4.27
N GLY A 304 2.49 -12.66 3.50
CA GLY A 304 3.00 -12.01 2.28
C GLY A 304 4.48 -12.28 2.01
N ILE A 305 5.00 -11.64 0.96
CA ILE A 305 6.41 -11.62 0.55
C ILE A 305 6.98 -10.25 0.94
N PRO A 306 7.75 -10.15 2.04
CA PRO A 306 8.26 -8.86 2.52
C PRO A 306 9.33 -8.27 1.60
N SER A 307 9.32 -6.94 1.48
CA SER A 307 10.38 -6.17 0.84
C SER A 307 10.78 -4.96 1.65
N VAL A 308 12.09 -4.75 1.76
CA VAL A 308 12.71 -3.55 2.34
C VAL A 308 13.31 -2.73 1.20
N TYR A 309 13.06 -1.43 1.18
CA TYR A 309 13.63 -0.51 0.20
C TYR A 309 14.97 0.03 0.72
N TYR A 310 15.97 0.12 -0.15
CA TYR A 310 17.35 0.41 0.26
C TYR A 310 17.46 1.68 1.11
N GLY A 311 18.08 1.57 2.27
CA GLY A 311 18.21 2.62 3.28
C GLY A 311 17.09 2.70 4.31
N SER A 312 15.96 2.00 4.11
CA SER A 312 14.90 1.93 5.11
C SER A 312 15.32 1.11 6.33
N GLU A 313 16.24 0.16 6.16
CA GLU A 313 16.93 -0.58 7.24
C GLU A 313 17.79 0.32 8.14
N PHE A 314 18.21 1.49 7.66
CA PHE A 314 18.89 2.52 8.47
C PHE A 314 17.91 3.53 9.10
N GLY A 315 16.63 3.48 8.72
CA GLY A 315 15.63 4.46 9.13
C GLY A 315 15.69 5.78 8.35
N LEU A 316 16.13 5.74 7.08
CA LEU A 316 16.25 6.95 6.27
C LEU A 316 14.91 7.66 6.05
N GLU A 317 14.95 8.98 6.17
CA GLU A 317 13.85 9.87 5.89
C GLU A 317 13.86 10.36 4.44
N GLY A 318 12.69 10.70 3.91
CA GLY A 318 12.50 11.16 2.54
C GLY A 318 11.04 11.44 2.27
N LYS A 319 10.74 12.68 1.85
CA LYS A 319 9.38 13.13 1.53
C LYS A 319 9.22 13.34 0.04
N LYS A 320 8.00 13.09 -0.44
CA LYS A 320 7.64 13.31 -1.83
C LYS A 320 7.43 14.80 -2.03
N GLU A 321 8.17 15.40 -2.96
CA GLU A 321 8.01 16.81 -3.29
C GLU A 321 7.11 16.97 -4.50
N ARG A 322 6.49 18.16 -4.61
CA ARG A 322 5.60 18.44 -5.74
C ARG A 322 6.39 18.39 -7.05
N GLY A 323 6.17 17.34 -7.85
CA GLY A 323 6.84 17.12 -9.13
C GLY A 323 8.23 16.49 -9.02
N SER A 324 8.60 15.92 -7.87
CA SER A 324 9.90 15.27 -7.69
C SER A 324 9.87 14.14 -6.66
N ASP A 325 10.30 12.96 -7.11
CA ASP A 325 10.52 11.78 -6.27
C ASP A 325 12.01 11.59 -5.92
N TRP A 326 12.87 12.57 -6.22
CA TRP A 326 14.32 12.44 -6.03
C TRP A 326 14.73 12.24 -4.58
N ASN A 327 14.01 12.85 -3.62
CA ASN A 327 14.28 12.67 -2.19
C ASN A 327 13.96 11.25 -1.70
N LEU A 328 13.23 10.45 -2.49
CA LEU A 328 12.98 9.03 -2.21
C LEU A 328 14.12 8.14 -2.72
N ARG A 329 14.99 8.68 -3.60
CA ARG A 329 16.00 7.96 -4.38
C ARG A 329 17.40 8.51 -4.11
N PRO A 330 17.84 8.62 -2.83
CA PRO A 330 19.14 9.20 -2.50
C PRO A 330 20.31 8.32 -2.97
N SER A 331 21.45 8.94 -3.21
CA SER A 331 22.74 8.26 -3.29
C SER A 331 23.20 7.89 -1.90
N LEU A 332 23.63 6.65 -1.71
CA LEU A 332 24.11 6.15 -0.43
C LEU A 332 25.43 5.39 -0.64
N ASP A 333 26.34 5.51 0.32
CA ASP A 333 27.56 4.72 0.39
C ASP A 333 27.56 3.90 1.69
N LEU A 334 27.84 2.60 1.59
CA LEU A 334 27.80 1.70 2.76
C LEU A 334 28.79 2.10 3.86
N SER A 335 29.86 2.82 3.52
CA SER A 335 30.82 3.35 4.49
C SER A 335 30.18 4.33 5.49
N ASP A 336 29.09 5.01 5.11
CA ASP A 336 28.36 5.91 6.02
C ASP A 336 27.57 5.13 7.09
N TYR A 337 27.51 3.80 6.96
CA TYR A 337 26.72 2.88 7.77
C TYR A 337 27.53 1.66 8.25
N GLU A 338 28.86 1.76 8.32
CA GLU A 338 29.75 0.63 8.65
C GLU A 338 29.42 -0.03 10.00
N ASP A 339 28.99 0.78 10.98
CA ASP A 339 28.60 0.32 12.33
C ASP A 339 27.11 -0.02 12.45
N ALA A 340 26.32 0.04 11.37
CA ALA A 340 24.87 -0.11 11.46
C ALA A 340 24.43 -1.49 11.98
N LEU A 341 25.17 -2.55 11.64
CA LEU A 341 24.92 -3.89 12.17
C LEU A 341 25.18 -4.00 13.69
N GLN A 342 26.00 -3.10 14.24
CA GLN A 342 26.43 -3.09 15.64
C GLN A 342 25.68 -2.06 16.47
N GLU A 343 25.18 -0.98 15.88
CA GLU A 343 24.61 0.17 16.61
C GLU A 343 23.17 0.50 16.19
N ASN A 344 22.77 0.25 14.94
CA ASN A 344 21.44 0.61 14.46
C ASN A 344 20.39 -0.46 14.81
N VAL A 345 19.40 -0.08 15.62
CA VAL A 345 18.33 -0.97 16.10
C VAL A 345 17.51 -1.57 14.96
N LEU A 346 17.22 -0.81 13.90
CA LEU A 346 16.44 -1.28 12.75
C LEU A 346 17.25 -2.22 11.86
N THR A 347 18.52 -1.92 11.62
CA THR A 347 19.38 -2.77 10.79
C THR A 347 19.54 -4.15 11.42
N LYS A 348 19.81 -4.18 12.74
CA LYS A 348 19.83 -5.41 13.52
C LYS A 348 18.48 -6.15 13.52
N LEU A 349 17.38 -5.42 13.62
CA LEU A 349 16.03 -6.00 13.58
C LEU A 349 15.76 -6.66 12.22
N CYS A 350 16.07 -5.99 11.11
CA CYS A 350 15.94 -6.54 9.76
C CYS A 350 16.76 -7.83 9.60
N LYS A 351 18.01 -7.83 10.08
CA LYS A 351 18.87 -9.03 10.08
C LYS A 351 18.21 -10.19 10.83
N GLN A 352 17.75 -9.92 12.06
CA GLN A 352 17.13 -10.95 12.90
C GLN A 352 15.83 -11.45 12.29
N LEU A 353 14.93 -10.56 11.85
CA LEU A 353 13.66 -10.95 11.23
C LEU A 353 13.88 -11.72 9.92
N GLY A 354 14.88 -11.36 9.11
CA GLY A 354 15.27 -12.11 7.92
C GLY A 354 15.73 -13.53 8.27
N PHE A 355 16.57 -13.68 9.30
CA PHE A 355 16.95 -14.98 9.83
C PHE A 355 15.74 -15.78 10.33
N LEU A 356 14.86 -15.17 11.13
CA LEU A 356 13.66 -15.83 11.66
C LEU A 356 12.76 -16.31 10.51
N LYS A 357 12.53 -15.48 9.49
CA LYS A 357 11.71 -15.81 8.33
C LYS A 357 12.25 -17.02 7.56
N LYS A 358 13.57 -17.16 7.48
CA LYS A 358 14.26 -18.29 6.85
C LYS A 358 14.21 -19.56 7.70
N LYS A 359 14.38 -19.43 9.03
CA LYS A 359 14.48 -20.55 9.96
C LYS A 359 13.12 -21.15 10.35
N TYR A 360 12.11 -20.32 10.53
CA TYR A 360 10.80 -20.72 11.07
C TYR A 360 9.74 -20.75 9.97
N SER A 361 9.37 -21.95 9.53
CA SER A 361 8.37 -22.16 8.49
C SER A 361 6.98 -21.64 8.90
N GLU A 362 6.72 -21.50 10.20
CA GLU A 362 5.54 -20.84 10.75
C GLU A 362 5.35 -19.45 10.11
N LEU A 363 6.40 -18.64 10.01
CA LEU A 363 6.33 -17.28 9.44
C LEU A 363 6.09 -17.27 7.93
N THR A 364 6.27 -18.39 7.23
CA THR A 364 6.12 -18.51 5.79
C THR A 364 4.83 -19.21 5.38
N ASP A 365 4.55 -20.35 6.01
CA ASP A 365 3.47 -21.28 5.66
C ASP A 365 2.34 -21.31 6.68
N GLY A 366 2.59 -20.80 7.89
CA GLY A 366 1.61 -20.78 8.96
C GLY A 366 0.37 -19.98 8.56
N ARG A 367 -0.81 -20.51 8.88
CA ARG A 367 -2.07 -19.78 8.69
C ARG A 367 -2.09 -18.57 9.62
N TYR A 368 -2.55 -17.45 9.11
CA TYR A 368 -2.76 -16.25 9.91
C TYR A 368 -3.96 -16.42 10.85
N GLN A 369 -3.83 -15.99 12.09
CA GLN A 369 -4.92 -15.87 13.04
C GLN A 369 -4.70 -14.66 13.95
N GLU A 370 -5.74 -13.87 14.17
CA GLU A 370 -5.78 -12.85 15.21
C GLU A 370 -5.99 -13.51 16.57
N LEU A 371 -5.13 -13.18 17.55
CA LEU A 371 -5.17 -13.74 18.91
C LEU A 371 -5.64 -12.72 19.94
N LEU A 372 -5.20 -11.47 19.80
CA LEU A 372 -5.66 -10.32 20.58
C LEU A 372 -5.69 -9.10 19.67
N LEU A 373 -6.75 -8.31 19.74
CA LEU A 373 -6.86 -7.05 19.02
C LEU A 373 -7.53 -6.00 19.90
N THR A 374 -6.80 -4.93 20.19
CA THR A 374 -7.32 -3.69 20.76
C THR A 374 -6.94 -2.54 19.81
N ASN A 375 -7.25 -1.29 20.17
CA ASN A 375 -6.74 -0.14 19.42
C ASN A 375 -5.20 -0.11 19.42
N ARG A 376 -4.58 -0.45 20.57
CA ARG A 376 -3.16 -0.17 20.84
C ARG A 376 -2.28 -1.41 21.06
N GLN A 377 -2.89 -2.58 21.21
CA GLN A 377 -2.20 -3.85 21.36
C GLN A 377 -2.70 -4.84 20.32
N PHE A 378 -1.77 -5.57 19.73
CA PHE A 378 -2.09 -6.55 18.70
C PHE A 378 -1.22 -7.79 18.86
N ALA A 379 -1.86 -8.96 18.95
CA ALA A 379 -1.20 -10.25 18.88
C ALA A 379 -1.74 -11.05 17.70
N LEU A 380 -0.85 -11.44 16.80
CA LEU A 380 -1.16 -12.30 15.65
C LEU A 380 -0.34 -13.59 15.71
N GLY A 381 -0.97 -14.69 15.33
CA GLY A 381 -0.35 -16.00 15.21
C GLY A 381 -0.15 -16.39 13.74
N ARG A 382 1.02 -16.94 13.45
CA ARG A 382 1.30 -17.73 12.25
C ARG A 382 1.44 -19.18 12.66
N ILE A 383 0.41 -19.96 12.38
CA ILE A 383 0.16 -21.24 13.04
C ILE A 383 0.30 -22.41 12.07
N LEU A 384 1.08 -23.41 12.47
CA LEU A 384 1.12 -24.74 11.85
C LEU A 384 0.30 -25.72 12.71
N SER A 385 0.40 -27.02 12.43
CA SER A 385 -0.36 -28.06 13.15
C SER A 385 -0.09 -28.10 14.65
N ASP A 386 1.17 -27.92 15.05
CA ASP A 386 1.70 -28.21 16.38
C ASP A 386 2.67 -27.14 16.90
N SER A 387 2.89 -26.09 16.12
CA SER A 387 3.74 -24.95 16.46
C SER A 387 3.16 -23.64 15.93
N ALA A 388 3.58 -22.52 16.51
CA ALA A 388 3.19 -21.20 16.05
C ALA A 388 4.28 -20.17 16.32
N CYS A 389 4.39 -19.16 15.46
CA CYS A 389 5.04 -17.91 15.80
C CYS A 389 3.97 -16.87 16.13
N VAL A 390 4.08 -16.22 17.27
CA VAL A 390 3.17 -15.15 17.72
C VAL A 390 3.92 -13.84 17.72
N THR A 391 3.46 -12.87 16.93
CA THR A 391 3.96 -11.49 16.98
C THR A 391 3.04 -10.69 17.88
N ALA A 392 3.59 -10.13 18.95
CA ALA A 392 2.88 -9.31 19.94
C ALA A 392 3.44 -7.88 19.91
N LEU A 393 2.56 -6.88 19.83
CA LEU A 393 2.90 -5.48 19.62
C LEU A 393 2.11 -4.59 20.59
N ASN A 394 2.79 -3.58 21.12
CA ASN A 394 2.20 -2.50 21.89
C ASN A 394 2.61 -1.17 21.25
N CYS A 395 1.68 -0.47 20.59
CA CYS A 395 1.92 0.88 20.07
C CYS A 395 1.50 1.98 21.05
N ASP A 396 1.20 1.63 22.31
CA ASP A 396 0.86 2.59 23.35
C ASP A 396 2.10 3.29 23.92
N ASP A 397 1.90 4.46 24.51
CA ASP A 397 2.94 5.22 25.21
C ASP A 397 3.19 4.70 26.63
N ASP A 398 2.32 3.80 27.10
CA ASP A 398 2.43 3.08 28.37
C ASP A 398 2.76 1.59 28.15
N ASP A 399 3.27 0.96 29.21
CA ASP A 399 3.48 -0.48 29.23
C ASP A 399 2.13 -1.24 29.19
N ALA A 400 2.14 -2.43 28.59
CA ALA A 400 0.93 -3.23 28.44
C ALA A 400 1.20 -4.72 28.72
N VAL A 401 0.19 -5.38 29.29
CA VAL A 401 0.15 -6.83 29.44
C VAL A 401 -0.90 -7.39 28.50
N LEU A 402 -0.49 -8.26 27.58
CA LEU A 402 -1.36 -8.90 26.60
C LEU A 402 -1.64 -10.32 27.07
N GLU A 403 -2.92 -10.66 27.21
CA GLU A 403 -3.40 -11.97 27.68
C GLU A 403 -4.35 -12.57 26.64
N PHE A 404 -4.03 -13.75 26.11
CA PHE A 404 -4.83 -14.38 25.07
C PHE A 404 -4.60 -15.90 24.99
N ASN A 405 -5.58 -16.60 24.42
CA ASN A 405 -5.48 -18.04 24.19
C ASN A 405 -4.74 -18.34 22.89
N VAL A 406 -3.94 -19.40 22.89
CA VAL A 406 -3.20 -19.85 21.71
C VAL A 406 -3.77 -21.17 21.19
N PRO A 407 -3.88 -21.37 19.86
CA PRO A 407 -4.54 -22.54 19.28
C PRO A 407 -3.61 -23.75 19.13
N VAL A 408 -2.55 -23.80 19.95
CA VAL A 408 -1.54 -24.87 19.99
C VAL A 408 -1.23 -25.19 21.44
N SER A 409 -0.79 -26.43 21.70
CA SER A 409 -0.37 -26.87 23.04
C SER A 409 1.16 -27.06 23.08
N PRO A 410 1.94 -25.97 23.18
CA PRO A 410 3.40 -26.06 23.22
C PRO A 410 3.91 -26.51 24.59
N SER A 411 5.07 -27.18 24.60
CA SER A 411 5.88 -27.41 25.79
C SER A 411 6.83 -26.24 26.07
N HIS A 412 7.07 -25.38 25.08
CA HIS A 412 7.97 -24.24 25.16
C HIS A 412 7.39 -22.98 24.51
N ALA A 413 7.47 -21.86 25.22
CA ALA A 413 7.29 -20.51 24.70
C ALA A 413 8.64 -19.78 24.78
N VAL A 414 9.14 -19.28 23.66
CA VAL A 414 10.47 -18.67 23.55
C VAL A 414 10.38 -17.33 22.87
N ASP A 415 10.80 -16.28 23.56
CA ASP A 415 10.98 -14.97 22.93
C ASP A 415 12.20 -15.01 21.99
N LEU A 416 11.97 -14.79 20.69
CA LEU A 416 12.98 -14.83 19.63
C LEU A 416 13.67 -13.47 19.40
N LEU A 417 13.11 -12.38 19.90
CA LEU A 417 13.65 -11.01 19.76
C LEU A 417 14.11 -10.41 21.10
N GLY A 418 13.77 -11.05 22.22
CA GLY A 418 14.03 -10.59 23.57
C GLY A 418 13.35 -9.26 23.92
N GLY A 419 12.27 -8.91 23.23
CA GLY A 419 11.58 -7.62 23.38
C GLY A 419 10.47 -7.61 24.42
N ALA A 420 10.08 -8.77 24.96
CA ALA A 420 9.17 -8.86 26.09
C ALA A 420 9.94 -8.80 27.42
N ARG A 421 9.33 -8.13 28.40
CA ARG A 421 9.83 -8.12 29.78
C ARG A 421 9.54 -9.43 30.49
N GLU A 422 8.43 -10.05 30.14
CA GLU A 422 7.96 -11.30 30.71
C GLU A 422 7.07 -12.04 29.70
N VAL A 423 7.25 -13.36 29.60
CA VAL A 423 6.41 -14.26 28.81
C VAL A 423 6.03 -15.45 29.69
N GLU A 424 4.74 -15.63 29.94
CA GLU A 424 4.22 -16.75 30.71
C GLU A 424 3.23 -17.54 29.86
N TYR A 425 3.35 -18.87 29.87
CA TYR A 425 2.41 -19.78 29.21
C TYR A 425 1.87 -20.79 30.21
N GLN A 426 0.54 -20.82 30.40
CA GLN A 426 -0.14 -21.78 31.28
C GLN A 426 -1.47 -22.20 30.67
N ASN A 427 -1.74 -23.51 30.60
CA ASN A 427 -3.04 -24.07 30.20
C ASN A 427 -3.64 -23.51 28.89
N GLY A 428 -2.82 -23.31 27.86
CA GLY A 428 -3.26 -22.76 26.57
C GLY A 428 -3.40 -21.23 26.54
N HIS A 429 -3.04 -20.57 27.63
CA HIS A 429 -3.09 -19.12 27.79
C HIS A 429 -1.67 -18.53 27.78
N LEU A 430 -1.45 -17.50 26.96
CA LEU A 430 -0.19 -16.78 26.86
C LEU A 430 -0.35 -15.37 27.42
N ARG A 431 0.55 -14.98 28.31
CA ARG A 431 0.64 -13.65 28.91
C ARG A 431 1.99 -13.03 28.55
N VAL A 432 1.96 -11.85 27.94
CA VAL A 432 3.15 -11.16 27.41
C VAL A 432 3.18 -9.74 27.94
N SER A 433 4.23 -9.39 28.68
CA SER A 433 4.46 -8.04 29.18
C SER A 433 5.38 -7.27 28.22
N LEU A 434 4.86 -6.18 27.66
CA LEU A 434 5.55 -5.32 26.71
C LEU A 434 5.73 -3.91 27.29
N GLY A 435 6.85 -3.28 26.96
CA GLY A 435 7.06 -1.87 27.24
C GLY A 435 6.23 -0.98 26.31
N ALA A 436 6.17 0.31 26.63
CA ALA A 436 5.68 1.32 25.69
C ALA A 436 6.37 1.22 24.33
N ASN A 437 5.59 1.33 23.25
CA ASN A 437 6.07 1.32 21.87
C ASN A 437 7.00 0.13 21.52
N SER A 438 6.75 -1.05 22.11
CA SER A 438 7.60 -2.24 21.97
C SER A 438 6.83 -3.46 21.43
N GLY A 439 7.57 -4.44 20.94
CA GLY A 439 7.01 -5.64 20.37
C GLY A 439 7.99 -6.80 20.39
N THR A 440 7.48 -8.00 20.19
CA THR A 440 8.30 -9.21 20.14
C THR A 440 7.70 -10.30 19.24
N VAL A 441 8.50 -11.33 18.96
CA VAL A 441 8.06 -12.55 18.27
C VAL A 441 8.35 -13.75 19.16
N ILE A 442 7.33 -14.53 19.48
CA ILE A 442 7.40 -15.69 20.37
C ILE A 442 7.20 -16.96 19.56
N LEU A 443 8.12 -17.91 19.69
CA LEU A 443 7.94 -19.27 19.19
C LEU A 443 7.23 -20.14 20.23
N LEU A 444 6.15 -20.77 19.81
CA LEU A 444 5.43 -21.81 20.53
C LEU A 444 5.72 -23.14 19.84
N THR A 445 6.39 -24.06 20.52
CA THR A 445 6.81 -25.33 19.92
C THR A 445 6.89 -26.46 20.94
N ASN A 446 6.68 -27.69 20.47
CA ASN A 446 6.99 -28.92 21.21
C ASN A 446 8.41 -29.44 20.94
N ASP A 447 9.05 -28.95 19.87
CA ASP A 447 10.39 -29.32 19.47
C ASP A 447 11.44 -28.41 20.11
N ALA A 448 12.22 -28.96 21.04
CA ALA A 448 13.28 -28.24 21.72
C ALA A 448 14.45 -27.86 20.79
N SER A 449 14.62 -28.51 19.63
CA SER A 449 15.67 -28.18 18.66
C SER A 449 15.42 -26.86 17.92
N LYS A 450 14.16 -26.39 17.89
CA LYS A 450 13.79 -25.10 17.29
C LYS A 450 14.16 -23.89 18.15
N LYS A 451 14.63 -24.10 19.39
CA LYS A 451 15.12 -23.01 20.24
C LYS A 451 16.32 -22.32 19.56
N PRO A 452 16.42 -20.99 19.61
CA PRO A 452 17.60 -20.29 19.11
C PRO A 452 18.84 -20.76 19.87
N LEU A 453 19.93 -21.03 19.14
CA LEU A 453 21.23 -21.27 19.76
C LEU A 453 21.76 -19.94 20.33
N ALA A 454 22.66 -19.97 21.32
CA ALA A 454 23.22 -18.73 21.90
C ALA A 454 23.89 -17.80 20.86
N GLN A 455 24.32 -18.35 19.73
CA GLN A 455 24.90 -17.62 18.59
C GLN A 455 23.84 -17.00 17.66
N ASP A 456 22.59 -17.47 17.73
CA ASP A 456 21.44 -16.96 16.95
C ASP A 456 20.68 -15.83 17.68
N ALA A 457 21.08 -15.51 18.92
CA ALA A 457 20.36 -14.64 19.85
C ALA A 457 20.95 -13.22 19.95
N GLU A 458 21.74 -12.77 18.98
CA GLU A 458 22.45 -11.46 19.03
C GLU A 458 21.52 -10.23 19.04
N TYR A 459 20.21 -10.40 18.86
CA TYR A 459 19.23 -9.32 18.99
C TYR A 459 18.54 -9.37 20.35
N HIS A 460 18.85 -8.38 21.20
CA HIS A 460 18.09 -8.10 22.43
C HIS A 460 17.63 -6.65 22.42
N LEU A 461 16.32 -6.43 22.26
CA LEU A 461 15.67 -5.19 22.70
C LEU A 461 15.67 -5.20 24.24
N ALA A 462 16.77 -4.75 24.86
CA ALA A 462 17.03 -4.74 26.31
C ALA A 462 15.96 -5.33 27.27
N ALA A 463 16.29 -6.54 27.76
CA ALA A 463 15.94 -7.22 29.03
C ALA A 463 14.61 -8.01 29.17
N ALA A 464 14.70 -9.35 29.16
CA ALA A 464 14.82 -10.21 30.36
C ALA A 464 15.14 -11.69 30.01
N GLU A 465 15.66 -12.42 31.01
CA GLU A 465 16.17 -13.79 30.95
C GLU A 465 15.07 -14.88 30.80
N SER A 466 15.51 -16.08 30.39
CA SER A 466 14.76 -17.32 30.14
C SER A 466 13.55 -17.62 31.05
N VAL A 467 12.44 -18.05 30.44
CA VAL A 467 11.15 -18.42 31.04
C VAL A 467 11.18 -19.79 31.75
N ASN A 468 10.65 -19.83 32.98
CA ASN A 468 10.36 -21.07 33.73
C ASN A 468 9.02 -21.68 33.29
N VAL A 469 9.03 -22.97 32.92
CA VAL A 469 7.82 -23.78 32.73
C VAL A 469 7.60 -24.57 34.01
N PHE A 470 6.62 -24.19 34.85
CA PHE A 470 6.26 -24.98 36.02
C PHE A 470 5.32 -26.13 35.62
N GLY A 471 5.71 -27.34 36.02
CA GLY A 471 4.88 -28.54 35.97
C GLY A 471 3.88 -28.58 37.12
N ASP A 472 2.73 -29.15 36.81
CA ASP A 472 1.59 -29.43 37.69
C ASP A 472 2.00 -30.14 38.99
N ASP A 473 1.55 -29.65 40.14
CA ASP A 473 1.18 -30.50 41.27
C ASP A 473 0.26 -29.80 42.28
N SER A 474 -0.67 -30.60 42.76
CA SER A 474 -1.92 -30.29 43.45
C SER A 474 -1.89 -29.75 44.90
N VAL A 475 -3.06 -29.22 45.30
CA VAL A 475 -3.70 -29.12 46.63
C VAL A 475 -3.50 -27.84 47.47
N GLY A 476 -4.63 -27.17 47.73
CA GLY A 476 -4.82 -26.27 48.87
C GLY A 476 -6.17 -25.55 48.84
N LYS A 477 -7.19 -26.15 49.48
CA LYS A 477 -8.51 -25.53 49.71
C LYS A 477 -8.38 -24.34 50.67
N GLU A 478 -9.08 -23.25 50.38
CA GLU A 478 -9.70 -22.43 51.42
C GLU A 478 -10.95 -21.74 50.86
N GLU A 479 -12.07 -21.97 51.54
CA GLU A 479 -13.37 -21.32 51.33
C GLU A 479 -13.32 -19.92 51.96
N THR A 480 -14.00 -18.93 51.36
CA THR A 480 -14.80 -17.95 52.11
C THR A 480 -15.79 -17.22 51.20
N GLU A 481 -17.06 -17.53 51.47
CA GLU A 481 -18.26 -16.69 51.49
C GLU A 481 -18.66 -15.80 50.28
N ALA A 482 -19.81 -16.18 49.74
CA ALA A 482 -20.61 -15.47 48.75
C ALA A 482 -21.30 -14.22 49.32
N CYS A 483 -21.49 -13.22 48.46
CA CYS A 483 -22.58 -12.26 48.59
C CYS A 483 -23.00 -11.76 47.19
N GLY A 484 -24.24 -12.07 46.82
CA GLY A 484 -25.01 -11.32 45.82
C GLY A 484 -25.15 -11.97 44.44
N ASP A 485 -26.15 -12.85 44.30
CA ASP A 485 -26.69 -13.28 43.01
C ASP A 485 -27.23 -12.07 42.22
N VAL A 486 -26.65 -11.81 41.06
CA VAL A 486 -27.33 -11.13 39.95
C VAL A 486 -27.18 -12.06 38.75
N GLU A 487 -28.26 -12.73 38.38
CA GLU A 487 -28.32 -13.55 37.15
C GLU A 487 -27.93 -12.70 35.94
N PRO A 488 -26.89 -13.06 35.17
CA PRO A 488 -26.73 -12.53 33.83
C PRO A 488 -27.74 -13.26 32.95
N ALA A 489 -28.65 -12.51 32.36
CA ALA A 489 -29.55 -12.98 31.33
C ALA A 489 -28.73 -13.72 30.25
N GLN A 490 -29.21 -14.91 29.86
CA GLN A 490 -28.78 -15.59 28.65
C GLN A 490 -29.09 -14.67 27.45
N GLU A 491 -28.13 -13.86 27.02
CA GLU A 491 -28.13 -13.33 25.67
C GLU A 491 -27.36 -14.31 24.79
N GLU A 492 -28.12 -15.19 24.13
CA GLU A 492 -27.69 -15.77 22.87
C GLU A 492 -27.24 -14.61 21.97
N ALA A 493 -25.94 -14.49 21.75
CA ALA A 493 -25.38 -13.60 20.75
C ALA A 493 -25.72 -14.16 19.37
N ASP A 494 -26.97 -13.96 18.95
CA ASP A 494 -27.35 -13.93 17.55
C ASP A 494 -26.33 -13.03 16.84
N GLN A 495 -25.59 -13.59 15.88
CA GLN A 495 -24.82 -12.84 14.90
C GLN A 495 -25.80 -12.01 14.06
N LYS A 496 -26.30 -10.91 14.63
CA LYS A 496 -26.96 -9.87 13.85
C LYS A 496 -25.89 -9.26 12.96
N THR A 497 -25.92 -9.68 11.71
CA THR A 497 -25.32 -8.96 10.61
C THR A 497 -25.96 -7.57 10.61
N TYR A 498 -25.24 -6.57 11.13
CA TYR A 498 -25.73 -5.21 11.11
C TYR A 498 -25.61 -4.68 9.69
N SER A 499 -26.74 -4.35 9.07
CA SER A 499 -26.76 -3.66 7.79
C SER A 499 -26.51 -2.17 8.02
N ILE A 500 -25.47 -1.61 7.41
CA ILE A 500 -25.28 -0.15 7.36
C ILE A 500 -26.40 0.43 6.50
N LYS A 501 -27.24 1.26 7.12
CA LYS A 501 -28.30 1.99 6.42
C LYS A 501 -27.88 3.44 6.30
N HIS A 502 -27.77 3.94 5.07
CA HIS A 502 -27.57 5.37 4.83
C HIS A 502 -28.90 6.09 5.04
N GLU A 503 -28.94 7.00 6.01
CA GLU A 503 -30.18 7.68 6.39
C GLU A 503 -30.33 9.08 5.81
N GLY A 504 -29.24 9.76 5.43
CA GLY A 504 -29.28 11.12 4.88
C GLY A 504 -27.92 11.82 4.90
N VAL A 505 -27.91 13.07 4.44
CA VAL A 505 -26.73 13.96 4.44
C VAL A 505 -26.94 15.05 5.49
N GLY A 506 -25.91 15.34 6.29
CA GLY A 506 -25.93 16.40 7.30
C GLY A 506 -25.14 17.64 6.87
N ILE A 507 -25.71 18.83 7.06
CA ILE A 507 -25.03 20.12 6.89
C ILE A 507 -25.04 20.87 8.22
N VAL A 508 -23.85 21.31 8.63
CA VAL A 508 -23.70 22.09 9.87
C VAL A 508 -23.83 23.57 9.56
N VAL A 509 -24.87 24.20 10.08
CA VAL A 509 -25.30 25.56 9.78
C VAL A 509 -25.25 26.44 11.02
N LYS A 510 -24.96 27.72 10.84
CA LYS A 510 -24.96 28.71 11.91
C LYS A 510 -26.35 28.89 12.48
N ASP A 511 -27.36 29.03 11.62
CA ASP A 511 -28.74 29.28 12.02
C ASP A 511 -29.70 28.29 11.34
N VAL A 512 -30.17 27.29 12.11
CA VAL A 512 -30.98 26.17 11.57
C VAL A 512 -32.29 26.64 10.95
N LYS A 513 -33.01 27.59 11.57
CA LYS A 513 -34.35 27.98 11.11
C LYS A 513 -34.33 28.70 9.74
N PRO A 514 -33.54 29.77 9.52
CA PRO A 514 -33.43 30.41 8.21
C PRO A 514 -33.03 29.44 7.10
N MET A 515 -32.16 28.48 7.42
CA MET A 515 -31.73 27.45 6.47
C MET A 515 -32.86 26.48 6.15
N ALA A 516 -33.56 25.96 7.16
CA ALA A 516 -34.71 25.09 6.95
C ALA A 516 -35.82 25.78 6.13
N ASP A 517 -36.10 27.06 6.42
CA ASP A 517 -37.06 27.86 5.67
C ASP A 517 -36.60 28.05 4.21
N PHE A 518 -35.31 28.29 3.97
CA PHE A 518 -34.76 28.36 2.61
C PHE A 518 -34.94 27.03 1.85
N TYR A 519 -34.50 25.90 2.40
CA TYR A 519 -34.61 24.62 1.71
C TYR A 519 -36.07 24.21 1.46
N ARG A 520 -37.00 24.53 2.38
CA ARG A 520 -38.43 24.32 2.18
C ARG A 520 -38.99 25.24 1.08
N ASP A 521 -38.81 26.55 1.20
CA ASP A 521 -39.54 27.51 0.37
C ASP A 521 -38.90 27.68 -1.02
N VAL A 522 -37.58 27.54 -1.10
CA VAL A 522 -36.79 27.75 -2.32
C VAL A 522 -36.58 26.45 -3.08
N LEU A 523 -36.23 25.36 -2.39
CA LEU A 523 -35.97 24.05 -3.01
C LEU A 523 -37.11 23.05 -2.86
N GLY A 524 -38.15 23.38 -2.08
CA GLY A 524 -39.37 22.60 -2.01
C GLY A 524 -39.32 21.40 -1.06
N PHE A 525 -38.32 21.28 -0.17
CA PHE A 525 -38.29 20.15 0.76
C PHE A 525 -39.51 20.12 1.68
N ASP A 526 -39.99 18.92 2.01
CA ASP A 526 -40.97 18.75 3.06
C ASP A 526 -40.24 18.82 4.41
N ALA A 527 -40.63 19.78 5.25
CA ALA A 527 -40.02 19.99 6.55
C ALA A 527 -40.85 19.32 7.64
N ALA A 528 -40.26 18.33 8.32
CA ALA A 528 -40.73 17.89 9.62
C ALA A 528 -40.11 18.82 10.67
N TYR A 529 -40.88 19.79 11.16
CA TYR A 529 -40.41 20.75 12.15
C TYR A 529 -40.82 20.30 13.56
N GLU A 530 -39.85 20.10 14.46
CA GLU A 530 -40.10 20.16 15.89
C GLU A 530 -39.64 21.55 16.37
N GLU A 531 -40.57 22.34 16.94
CA GLU A 531 -40.41 23.78 17.23
C GLU A 531 -39.30 24.12 18.25
N ASN A 532 -38.45 23.16 18.65
CA ASN A 532 -37.50 23.34 19.73
C ASN A 532 -36.08 22.80 19.49
N MET A 533 -35.62 22.61 18.24
CA MET A 533 -34.43 21.79 17.99
C MET A 533 -33.19 22.51 17.45
N ALA A 534 -32.07 22.13 18.05
CA ALA A 534 -30.69 22.23 17.59
C ALA A 534 -30.42 21.62 16.19
N CYS A 535 -31.41 20.95 15.60
CA CYS A 535 -31.35 20.34 14.28
C CYS A 535 -32.70 20.39 13.54
N ALA A 536 -32.68 20.23 12.22
CA ALA A 536 -33.88 20.08 11.40
C ALA A 536 -33.71 18.93 10.41
N ARG A 537 -34.77 18.16 10.17
CA ARG A 537 -34.78 17.07 9.17
C ARG A 537 -35.74 17.44 8.04
N LEU A 538 -35.21 17.45 6.83
CA LEU A 538 -35.89 17.80 5.60
C LEU A 538 -35.89 16.58 4.69
N GLU A 539 -37.03 16.27 4.08
CA GLU A 539 -37.14 15.11 3.19
C GLU A 539 -37.84 15.49 1.90
N ARG A 540 -37.34 14.97 0.78
CA ARG A 540 -38.00 15.09 -0.53
C ARG A 540 -37.45 14.04 -1.48
N ASP A 541 -38.35 13.38 -2.20
CA ASP A 541 -38.02 12.42 -3.26
C ASP A 541 -37.02 11.32 -2.81
N GLY A 542 -37.15 10.86 -1.55
CA GLY A 542 -36.29 9.84 -0.95
C GLY A 542 -34.93 10.35 -0.45
N MET A 543 -34.62 11.63 -0.65
CA MET A 543 -33.43 12.28 -0.08
C MET A 543 -33.75 12.90 1.27
N VAL A 544 -32.89 12.62 2.24
CA VAL A 544 -32.97 13.19 3.60
C VAL A 544 -31.81 14.13 3.80
N LEU A 545 -32.13 15.39 4.13
CA LEU A 545 -31.18 16.43 4.48
C LEU A 545 -31.38 16.82 5.95
N MET A 546 -30.31 16.71 6.73
CA MET A 546 -30.28 17.09 8.14
C MET A 546 -29.50 18.39 8.29
N LEU A 547 -30.05 19.37 8.99
CA LEU A 547 -29.37 20.61 9.35
C LEU A 547 -29.01 20.56 10.83
N TYR A 548 -27.76 20.81 11.19
CA TYR A 548 -27.30 20.84 12.57
C TYR A 548 -26.76 22.23 12.93
N GLY A 549 -27.19 22.80 14.05
CA GLY A 549 -26.63 24.06 14.54
C GLY A 549 -25.16 23.90 14.94
N ARG A 550 -24.27 24.76 14.45
CA ARG A 550 -22.81 24.71 14.76
C ARG A 550 -22.55 24.56 16.26
N SER A 551 -23.15 25.41 17.09
CA SER A 551 -22.96 25.37 18.56
C SER A 551 -23.42 24.05 19.17
N SER A 552 -24.57 23.53 18.75
CA SER A 552 -25.09 22.26 19.27
C SER A 552 -24.31 21.06 18.77
N PHE A 553 -23.78 21.12 17.54
CA PHE A 553 -22.91 20.08 17.00
C PHE A 553 -21.59 20.02 17.75
N GLU A 554 -20.97 21.17 18.03
CA GLU A 554 -19.76 21.26 18.85
C GLU A 554 -19.99 20.79 20.30
N GLU A 555 -21.15 21.11 20.88
CA GLU A 555 -21.51 20.63 22.21
C GLU A 555 -21.68 19.11 22.23
N MET A 556 -22.38 18.55 21.24
CA MET A 556 -22.61 17.11 21.11
C MET A 556 -21.30 16.33 20.92
N THR A 557 -20.35 16.85 20.14
CA THR A 557 -19.07 16.17 19.88
C THR A 557 -17.98 16.50 20.89
N SER A 558 -18.20 17.50 21.75
CA SER A 558 -17.17 18.07 22.64
C SER A 558 -15.91 18.54 21.89
N GLN A 559 -16.06 18.98 20.64
CA GLN A 559 -14.98 19.46 19.77
C GLN A 559 -15.33 20.82 19.15
N LYS A 560 -14.31 21.61 18.82
CA LYS A 560 -14.45 22.88 18.09
C LYS A 560 -14.07 22.68 16.62
N PHE A 561 -14.82 23.28 15.71
CA PHE A 561 -14.55 23.16 14.27
C PHE A 561 -14.30 24.53 13.63
N GLN A 562 -13.53 24.52 12.54
CA GLN A 562 -13.43 25.67 11.66
C GLN A 562 -14.50 25.56 10.58
N TYR A 563 -15.32 26.60 10.45
CA TYR A 563 -16.37 26.65 9.45
C TYR A 563 -16.01 27.68 8.38
N PRO A 564 -16.27 27.38 7.09
CA PRO A 564 -16.02 28.33 6.01
C PRO A 564 -16.86 29.59 6.18
N GLU A 565 -16.26 30.73 5.84
CA GLU A 565 -16.93 32.03 5.75
C GLU A 565 -17.19 32.39 4.29
N GLY A 566 -18.40 32.90 4.00
CA GLY A 566 -18.77 33.26 2.63
C GLY A 566 -19.15 32.04 1.79
N LEU A 567 -18.68 31.98 0.53
CA LEU A 567 -19.04 30.91 -0.39
C LEU A 567 -18.26 29.63 -0.08
N ASN A 568 -18.98 28.53 0.18
CA ASN A 568 -18.41 27.24 0.51
C ASN A 568 -18.16 26.40 -0.76
N GLY A 569 -16.90 26.25 -1.14
CA GLY A 569 -16.48 25.46 -2.31
C GLY A 569 -16.14 23.99 -2.02
N CYS A 570 -16.33 23.51 -0.78
CA CYS A 570 -15.87 22.18 -0.37
C CYS A 570 -16.90 21.07 -0.64
N HIS A 571 -18.18 21.41 -0.79
CA HIS A 571 -19.24 20.46 -1.14
C HIS A 571 -20.36 21.16 -1.93
N GLN A 572 -21.17 20.36 -2.65
CA GLN A 572 -22.34 20.85 -3.38
C GLN A 572 -23.53 19.90 -3.21
N ILE A 573 -24.75 20.45 -3.26
CA ILE A 573 -26.01 19.70 -3.35
C ILE A 573 -26.47 19.76 -4.80
N SER A 574 -26.67 18.61 -5.45
CA SER A 574 -27.15 18.57 -6.84
C SER A 574 -28.63 18.21 -6.89
N VAL A 575 -29.41 19.02 -7.60
CA VAL A 575 -30.84 18.85 -7.81
C VAL A 575 -31.10 18.66 -9.31
N GLY A 576 -31.77 17.56 -9.64
CA GLY A 576 -32.21 17.27 -11.00
C GLY A 576 -33.52 17.95 -11.34
N VAL A 577 -33.67 18.42 -12.58
CA VAL A 577 -34.95 18.87 -13.15
C VAL A 577 -35.19 18.16 -14.48
N GLU A 578 -36.44 18.20 -14.96
CA GLU A 578 -36.92 17.34 -16.05
C GLU A 578 -36.21 17.59 -17.38
N ASP A 579 -35.96 18.87 -17.71
CA ASP A 579 -35.37 19.26 -18.99
C ASP A 579 -34.59 20.57 -18.87
N TYR A 580 -34.00 20.98 -20.00
CA TYR A 580 -33.22 22.21 -20.10
C TYR A 580 -34.02 23.46 -19.75
N ALA A 581 -35.28 23.56 -20.16
CA ALA A 581 -36.12 24.72 -19.87
C ALA A 581 -36.46 24.80 -18.37
N ALA A 582 -36.61 23.66 -17.72
CA ALA A 582 -36.80 23.57 -16.29
C ALA A 582 -35.58 24.05 -15.50
N VAL A 583 -34.35 23.89 -16.03
CA VAL A 583 -33.13 24.47 -15.41
C VAL A 583 -33.22 25.99 -15.40
N ASP A 584 -33.57 26.60 -16.53
CA ASP A 584 -33.71 28.04 -16.65
C ASP A 584 -34.83 28.58 -15.74
N ALA A 585 -35.99 27.92 -15.73
CA ALA A 585 -37.13 28.32 -14.90
C ALA A 585 -36.84 28.16 -13.40
N ALA A 586 -36.17 27.08 -12.99
CA ALA A 586 -35.77 26.85 -11.61
C ALA A 586 -34.75 27.87 -11.13
N TYR A 587 -33.78 28.24 -11.97
CA TYR A 587 -32.83 29.29 -11.66
C TYR A 587 -33.54 30.61 -11.36
N GLU A 588 -34.38 31.11 -12.27
CA GLU A 588 -35.11 32.36 -12.08
C GLU A 588 -36.01 32.35 -10.85
N ARG A 589 -36.72 31.23 -10.62
CA ARG A 589 -37.57 31.06 -9.43
C ARG A 589 -36.75 31.14 -8.14
N THR A 590 -35.62 30.43 -8.06
CA THR A 590 -34.82 30.34 -6.84
C THR A 590 -34.13 31.66 -6.51
N ILE A 591 -33.64 32.40 -7.52
CA ILE A 591 -33.11 33.76 -7.32
C ILE A 591 -34.20 34.71 -6.80
N LYS A 592 -35.41 34.67 -7.38
CA LYS A 592 -36.55 35.48 -6.92
C LYS A 592 -36.95 35.15 -5.47
N ALA A 593 -36.75 33.90 -5.06
CA ALA A 593 -37.04 33.43 -3.71
C ALA A 593 -35.89 33.68 -2.70
N GLY A 594 -34.81 34.33 -3.11
CA GLY A 594 -33.74 34.79 -2.22
C GLY A 594 -32.44 33.99 -2.28
N ALA A 595 -32.29 33.05 -3.22
CA ALA A 595 -31.00 32.39 -3.44
C ALA A 595 -29.98 33.34 -4.06
N ARG A 596 -28.70 33.17 -3.70
CA ARG A 596 -27.61 33.95 -4.28
C ARG A 596 -27.20 33.36 -5.64
N PRO A 597 -27.15 34.12 -6.73
CA PRO A 597 -26.71 33.60 -8.03
C PRO A 597 -25.19 33.36 -8.03
N ILE A 598 -24.77 32.18 -8.53
CA ILE A 598 -23.35 31.82 -8.68
C ILE A 598 -22.98 31.61 -10.15
N LEU A 599 -23.79 30.83 -10.89
CA LEU A 599 -23.63 30.61 -12.32
C LEU A 599 -25.00 30.58 -12.99
N ALA A 600 -25.21 31.45 -13.98
CA ALA A 600 -26.41 31.43 -14.80
C ALA A 600 -26.48 30.14 -15.66
N PRO A 601 -27.68 29.69 -16.06
CA PRO A 601 -27.85 28.47 -16.86
C PRO A 601 -26.96 28.41 -18.11
N VAL A 602 -26.15 27.36 -18.19
CA VAL A 602 -25.22 27.12 -19.30
C VAL A 602 -25.22 25.65 -19.68
N THR A 603 -25.14 25.37 -20.98
CA THR A 603 -24.97 24.01 -21.49
C THR A 603 -23.47 23.71 -21.58
N ARG A 604 -23.05 22.62 -20.94
CA ARG A 604 -21.65 22.18 -20.88
C ARG A 604 -21.34 21.20 -22.00
N GLU A 605 -20.06 21.03 -22.30
CA GLU A 605 -19.57 20.19 -23.42
C GLU A 605 -19.99 18.72 -23.32
N TRP A 606 -20.25 18.24 -22.09
CA TRP A 606 -20.77 16.90 -21.80
C TRP A 606 -22.30 16.79 -21.88
N GLY A 607 -22.98 17.78 -22.46
CA GLY A 607 -24.42 17.70 -22.75
C GLY A 607 -25.35 17.83 -21.53
N LYS A 608 -24.91 18.52 -20.47
CA LYS A 608 -25.76 18.89 -19.32
C LYS A 608 -26.04 20.40 -19.37
N ARG A 609 -27.29 20.81 -19.18
CA ARG A 609 -27.63 22.21 -18.87
C ARG A 609 -27.63 22.38 -17.36
N VAL A 610 -26.89 23.35 -16.86
CA VAL A 610 -26.63 23.51 -15.43
C VAL A 610 -26.56 24.98 -15.03
N CYS A 611 -27.03 25.29 -13.82
CA CYS A 611 -26.79 26.56 -13.13
C CYS A 611 -26.36 26.30 -11.67
N TYR A 612 -25.76 27.30 -11.04
CA TYR A 612 -25.40 27.25 -9.62
C TYR A 612 -26.00 28.44 -8.87
N ILE A 613 -26.52 28.14 -7.69
CA ILE A 613 -26.96 29.10 -6.69
C ILE A 613 -26.27 28.78 -5.36
N ALA A 614 -26.33 29.71 -4.41
CA ALA A 614 -25.91 29.45 -3.04
C ALA A 614 -27.04 29.76 -2.06
N ASP A 615 -27.09 28.95 -1.01
CA ASP A 615 -27.96 29.19 0.14
C ASP A 615 -27.46 30.39 0.99
N PRO A 616 -28.21 30.83 2.02
CA PRO A 616 -27.83 31.98 2.84
C PRO A 616 -26.48 31.88 3.55
N GLU A 617 -25.99 30.66 3.81
CA GLU A 617 -24.68 30.41 4.42
C GLU A 617 -23.58 30.10 3.39
N GLY A 618 -23.91 30.12 2.11
CA GLY A 618 -22.96 29.99 1.02
C GLY A 618 -22.70 28.56 0.55
N ASN A 619 -23.50 27.56 0.97
CA ASN A 619 -23.36 26.21 0.41
C ASN A 619 -23.85 26.19 -1.04
N LEU A 620 -23.10 25.52 -1.90
CA LEU A 620 -23.35 25.48 -3.34
C LEU A 620 -24.46 24.49 -3.68
N ILE A 621 -25.41 24.94 -4.49
CA ILE A 621 -26.50 24.13 -5.02
C ILE A 621 -26.41 24.17 -6.54
N GLU A 622 -26.25 22.99 -7.13
CA GLU A 622 -26.29 22.75 -8.56
C GLU A 622 -27.73 22.39 -8.96
N ILE A 623 -28.27 23.04 -9.99
CA ILE A 623 -29.52 22.62 -10.62
C ILE A 623 -29.19 22.25 -12.06
N GLY A 624 -29.57 21.06 -12.50
CA GLY A 624 -29.29 20.66 -13.87
C GLY A 624 -30.11 19.51 -14.41
N ALA A 625 -30.09 19.41 -15.73
CA ALA A 625 -30.76 18.37 -16.51
C ALA A 625 -29.85 17.90 -17.65
N PHE A 626 -29.95 16.63 -18.00
CA PHE A 626 -29.50 16.14 -19.30
C PHE A 626 -30.64 16.28 -20.31
N GLN A 627 -30.31 16.28 -21.60
CA GLN A 627 -31.28 16.49 -22.68
C GLN A 627 -32.31 15.36 -22.79
#